data_AF-A0A7S1P9X1-F1
#
_entry.id   AF-A0A7S1P9X1-F1
#
_cell.length_a   1.000
_cell.length_b   1.000
_cell.length_c   1.000
_cell.angle_alpha   90.00
_cell.angle_beta   90.00
_cell.angle_gamma   90.00
#
_symmetry.space_group_name_H-M   'P 1'
#
loop_
_entity.id
_entity.type
_entity.pdbx_description
1 polymer ?
#
loop_
_entity_poly.entity_id
_entity_poly.type
_entity_poly.pdbx_seq_one_letter_code
_entity_poly.pdbx_strand_id
1 'polypeptide(L)'
;MWRSRFTLGAFRVSQPLWAGGKAKPGWTVPPDQMFHPQIPDRHFYGDHWFYHGFTLFLRGVRPYLEKIGRDTIKTAWYLGHDCLYFPLQQFVSAHNPDVRYLAIMSISALVVYWDVGHRLYYEPPRALQNLRNAVSLAEADRLDKEGFWDSNSETQEKKIQKYNMEHQRLNALWEEAITDATETRSFEVLCSYLAPKEVTPHPVDKMPLRLNMMPYGDSNTDTITFSTPKTEMVYSTNANSQHGPQVFGDYVDRVDPKPPNLRHARSFFMEAYTAPTK
;
A
#
# COMPACT_ATOMS: atom_id res chain seq x y z
N MET A 1 20.70 -27.45 33.14
CA MET A 1 21.79 -27.43 32.14
C MET A 1 21.19 -27.81 30.79
N TRP A 2 20.67 -26.81 30.07
CA TRP A 2 20.05 -26.99 28.76
C TRP A 2 21.12 -26.81 27.67
N ARG A 3 21.28 -27.80 26.79
CA ARG A 3 21.88 -27.60 25.46
C ARG A 3 21.02 -28.28 24.41
N SER A 4 20.35 -27.42 23.65
CA SER A 4 19.65 -27.68 22.40
C SER A 4 20.56 -28.35 21.38
N ARG A 5 20.10 -29.42 20.73
CA ARG A 5 20.62 -29.82 19.42
C ARG A 5 19.61 -29.40 18.37
N PHE A 6 19.98 -28.37 17.62
CA PHE A 6 19.40 -28.01 16.34
C PHE A 6 19.46 -29.23 15.41
N THR A 7 18.30 -29.68 14.95
CA THR A 7 18.19 -30.59 13.80
C THR A 7 18.36 -29.76 12.53
N LEU A 8 19.57 -29.76 11.99
CA LEU A 8 19.82 -29.35 10.61
C LEU A 8 19.06 -30.32 9.69
N GLY A 9 18.05 -29.80 8.99
CA GLY A 9 17.37 -30.51 7.91
C GLY A 9 18.40 -30.88 6.85
N ALA A 10 18.75 -32.16 6.77
CA ALA A 10 19.62 -32.67 5.74
C ALA A 10 18.89 -32.58 4.40
N PHE A 11 19.35 -31.68 3.53
CA PHE A 11 19.06 -31.76 2.10
C PHE A 11 19.46 -33.17 1.63
N ARG A 12 18.50 -33.93 1.08
CA ARG A 12 18.83 -35.12 0.29
C ARG A 12 19.51 -34.65 -0.98
N VAL A 13 20.82 -34.52 -0.94
CA VAL A 13 21.66 -34.46 -2.13
C VAL A 13 21.50 -35.82 -2.81
N SER A 14 20.70 -35.87 -3.87
CA SER A 14 20.64 -37.03 -4.75
C SER A 14 22.06 -37.29 -5.26
N GLN A 15 22.60 -38.46 -4.94
CA GLN A 15 23.90 -38.89 -5.45
C GLN A 15 23.89 -38.74 -6.99
N PRO A 16 24.93 -38.13 -7.59
CA PRO A 16 25.08 -38.16 -9.03
C PRO A 16 25.26 -39.62 -9.47
N LEU A 17 24.28 -40.15 -10.21
CA LEU A 17 24.40 -41.45 -10.85
C LEU A 17 25.29 -41.26 -12.09
N TRP A 18 26.55 -41.65 -11.96
CA TRP A 18 27.47 -41.74 -13.08
C TRP A 18 27.00 -42.88 -13.99
N ALA A 19 26.71 -42.58 -15.25
CA ALA A 19 26.39 -43.58 -16.26
C ALA A 19 27.65 -44.39 -16.59
N GLY A 20 27.69 -45.64 -16.10
CA GLY A 20 28.82 -46.56 -16.27
C GLY A 20 28.80 -47.62 -15.17
N GLY A 21 28.02 -48.69 -15.39
CA GLY A 21 27.63 -49.66 -14.38
C GLY A 21 28.78 -50.41 -13.71
N LYS A 22 28.65 -50.60 -12.39
CA LYS A 22 29.54 -51.41 -11.53
C LYS A 22 29.38 -52.93 -11.73
N ALA A 23 28.41 -53.36 -12.53
CA ALA A 23 28.10 -54.76 -12.81
C ALA A 23 28.93 -55.26 -14.00
N LYS A 24 29.77 -56.27 -13.78
CA LYS A 24 30.55 -56.96 -14.81
C LYS A 24 29.86 -58.27 -15.19
N PRO A 25 30.03 -58.76 -16.43
CA PRO A 25 29.50 -60.06 -16.81
C PRO A 25 30.12 -61.16 -15.93
N GLY A 26 29.28 -62.07 -15.46
CA GLY A 26 29.67 -63.25 -14.68
C GLY A 26 29.15 -64.53 -15.35
N TRP A 27 29.79 -65.66 -15.05
CA TRP A 27 29.42 -66.97 -15.63
C TRP A 27 28.24 -67.64 -14.90
N THR A 28 27.88 -67.16 -13.70
CA THR A 28 26.77 -67.68 -12.88
C THR A 28 25.55 -66.78 -12.97
N VAL A 29 24.39 -67.35 -13.29
CA VAL A 29 23.11 -66.63 -13.40
C VAL A 29 22.37 -66.69 -12.06
N PRO A 30 21.97 -65.55 -11.47
CA PRO A 30 21.22 -65.53 -10.22
C PRO A 30 19.76 -66.01 -10.41
N PRO A 31 19.08 -66.51 -9.35
CA PRO A 31 17.74 -67.12 -9.46
C PRO A 31 16.65 -66.21 -10.04
N ASP A 32 16.80 -64.88 -9.90
CA ASP A 32 15.90 -63.86 -10.42
C ASP A 32 16.05 -63.61 -11.94
N GLN A 33 17.17 -64.02 -12.53
CA GLN A 33 17.48 -63.88 -13.97
C GLN A 33 17.51 -65.22 -14.71
N MET A 34 17.07 -66.31 -14.06
CA MET A 34 17.09 -67.67 -14.62
C MET A 34 16.20 -67.84 -15.85
N PHE A 35 15.09 -67.11 -15.90
CA PHE A 35 14.19 -67.13 -17.04
C PHE A 35 14.65 -66.09 -18.05
N HIS A 36 14.73 -66.49 -19.32
CA HIS A 36 15.17 -65.69 -20.47
C HIS A 36 14.71 -64.21 -20.41
N PRO A 37 15.46 -63.27 -21.03
CA PRO A 37 15.12 -61.85 -21.01
C PRO A 37 13.66 -61.63 -21.45
N GLN A 38 12.85 -61.13 -20.52
CA GLN A 38 11.42 -60.91 -20.73
C GLN A 38 11.13 -59.54 -21.37
N ILE A 39 12.10 -58.63 -21.32
CA ILE A 39 11.96 -57.25 -21.77
C ILE A 39 12.86 -57.06 -23.00
N PRO A 40 12.31 -56.66 -24.16
CA PRO A 40 13.13 -56.33 -25.32
C PRO A 40 13.91 -55.04 -25.11
N ASP A 41 15.06 -54.95 -25.78
CA ASP A 41 16.03 -53.84 -25.70
C ASP A 41 15.42 -52.44 -25.84
N ARG A 42 14.34 -52.30 -26.64
CA ARG A 42 13.64 -51.02 -26.83
C ARG A 42 13.08 -50.40 -25.54
N HIS A 43 12.81 -51.18 -24.50
CA HIS A 43 12.33 -50.63 -23.21
C HIS A 43 13.47 -50.21 -22.28
N PHE A 44 14.71 -50.59 -22.59
CA PHE A 44 15.89 -50.26 -21.81
C PHE A 44 16.72 -49.15 -22.47
N TYR A 45 16.89 -49.19 -23.79
CA TYR A 45 17.61 -48.18 -24.55
C TYR A 45 16.70 -47.04 -25.00
N GLY A 46 17.23 -45.81 -24.95
CA GLY A 46 16.55 -44.63 -25.47
C GLY A 46 16.46 -44.60 -27.00
N ASP A 47 15.55 -43.76 -27.51
CA ASP A 47 15.38 -43.55 -28.95
C ASP A 47 16.62 -42.97 -29.64
N HIS A 48 16.67 -43.06 -30.98
CA HIS A 48 17.73 -42.48 -31.79
C HIS A 48 17.83 -40.95 -31.60
N TRP A 49 19.04 -40.45 -31.32
CA TRP A 49 19.29 -39.04 -30.98
C TRP A 49 18.71 -38.02 -31.98
N PHE A 50 18.83 -38.27 -33.29
CA PHE A 50 18.33 -37.36 -34.35
C PHE A 50 16.95 -37.71 -34.92
N TYR A 51 16.46 -38.92 -34.67
CA TYR A 51 15.26 -39.48 -35.33
C TYR A 51 14.35 -40.15 -34.30
N HIS A 52 14.20 -39.54 -33.13
CA HIS A 52 13.29 -40.04 -32.12
C HIS A 52 11.83 -39.84 -32.54
N GLY A 53 10.93 -40.66 -31.99
CA GLY A 53 9.54 -40.77 -32.47
C GLY A 53 8.80 -39.43 -32.52
N PHE A 54 9.02 -38.54 -31.54
CA PHE A 54 8.36 -37.24 -31.47
C PHE A 54 8.80 -36.28 -32.59
N THR A 55 10.07 -36.27 -32.98
CA THR A 55 10.54 -35.41 -34.09
C THR A 55 9.96 -35.86 -35.43
N LEU A 56 9.90 -37.17 -35.67
CA LEU A 56 9.27 -37.72 -36.89
C LEU A 56 7.76 -37.45 -36.90
N PHE A 57 7.10 -37.59 -35.74
CA PHE A 57 5.69 -37.23 -35.57
C PHE A 57 5.44 -35.74 -35.90
N LEU A 58 6.21 -34.82 -35.32
CA LEU A 58 6.11 -33.38 -35.59
C LEU A 58 6.28 -33.06 -37.08
N ARG A 59 7.23 -33.72 -37.75
CA ARG A 59 7.43 -33.57 -39.20
C ARG A 59 6.25 -34.10 -40.01
N GLY A 60 5.62 -35.19 -39.56
CA GLY A 60 4.42 -35.76 -40.18
C GLY A 60 3.18 -34.87 -40.00
N VAL A 61 3.00 -34.25 -38.82
CA VAL A 61 1.85 -33.36 -38.55
C VAL A 61 2.06 -31.92 -39.02
N ARG A 62 3.32 -31.53 -39.31
CA ARG A 62 3.69 -30.20 -39.81
C ARG A 62 2.77 -29.63 -40.89
N PRO A 63 2.45 -30.31 -42.01
CA PRO A 63 1.60 -29.73 -43.05
C PRO A 63 0.18 -29.39 -42.54
N TYR A 64 -0.35 -30.17 -41.60
CA TYR A 64 -1.66 -29.88 -40.99
C TYR A 64 -1.58 -28.68 -40.06
N LEU A 65 -0.53 -28.58 -39.23
CA LEU A 65 -0.31 -27.43 -38.36
C LEU A 65 -0.05 -26.15 -39.16
N GLU A 66 0.70 -26.22 -40.26
CA GLU A 66 0.93 -25.08 -41.16
C GLU A 66 -0.37 -24.63 -41.82
N LYS A 67 -1.25 -25.56 -42.21
CA LYS A 67 -2.57 -25.24 -42.75
C LYS A 67 -3.43 -24.54 -41.70
N ILE A 68 -3.56 -25.11 -40.50
CA ILE A 68 -4.35 -24.53 -39.41
C ILE A 68 -3.83 -23.14 -39.03
N GLY A 69 -2.51 -22.99 -38.89
CA GLY A 69 -1.88 -21.71 -38.58
C GLY A 69 -2.13 -20.68 -39.68
N ARG A 70 -1.93 -21.07 -40.95
CA ARG A 70 -2.16 -20.19 -42.10
C ARG A 70 -3.63 -19.76 -42.22
N ASP A 71 -4.56 -20.69 -42.04
CA ASP A 71 -5.99 -20.40 -42.16
C ASP A 71 -6.49 -19.52 -41.01
N THR A 72 -5.97 -19.74 -39.78
CA THR A 72 -6.23 -18.86 -38.63
C THR A 72 -5.71 -17.44 -38.89
N ILE A 73 -4.46 -17.30 -39.32
CA ILE A 73 -3.85 -15.99 -39.61
C ILE A 73 -4.59 -15.28 -40.75
N LYS A 74 -4.94 -16.00 -41.83
CA LYS A 74 -5.71 -15.43 -42.94
C LYS A 74 -7.08 -14.96 -42.50
N THR A 75 -7.77 -15.74 -41.66
CA THR A 75 -9.08 -15.36 -41.15
C THR A 75 -8.98 -14.12 -40.26
N ALA A 76 -7.99 -14.08 -39.36
CA ALA A 76 -7.72 -12.91 -38.53
C ALA A 76 -7.36 -11.67 -39.38
N TRP A 77 -6.54 -11.84 -40.42
CA TRP A 77 -6.18 -10.76 -41.34
C TRP A 77 -7.39 -10.25 -42.11
N TYR A 78 -8.21 -11.14 -42.67
CA TYR A 78 -9.42 -10.77 -43.40
C TYR A 78 -10.39 -9.98 -42.51
N LEU A 79 -10.62 -10.44 -41.28
CA LEU A 79 -11.48 -9.76 -40.33
C LEU A 79 -10.91 -8.38 -39.91
N GLY A 80 -9.63 -8.31 -39.60
CA GLY A 80 -9.01 -7.06 -39.16
C GLY A 80 -8.84 -6.04 -40.29
N HIS A 81 -8.30 -6.48 -41.42
CA HIS A 81 -7.97 -5.62 -42.54
C HIS A 81 -9.19 -5.32 -43.41
N ASP A 82 -9.85 -6.34 -43.96
CA ASP A 82 -10.87 -6.14 -44.99
C ASP A 82 -12.22 -5.74 -44.40
N CYS A 83 -12.59 -6.27 -43.24
CA CYS A 83 -13.88 -5.94 -42.61
C CYS A 83 -13.85 -4.68 -41.73
N LEU A 84 -12.75 -4.39 -41.03
CA LEU A 84 -12.68 -3.26 -40.11
C LEU A 84 -11.86 -2.10 -40.69
N TYR A 85 -10.58 -2.34 -40.99
CA TYR A 85 -9.66 -1.26 -41.36
C TYR A 85 -10.00 -0.62 -42.71
N PHE A 86 -10.24 -1.41 -43.76
CA PHE A 86 -10.46 -0.91 -45.11
C PHE A 86 -11.69 0.01 -45.24
N PRO A 87 -12.90 -0.35 -44.77
CA PRO A 87 -14.05 0.56 -44.83
C PRO A 87 -13.85 1.81 -43.95
N LEU A 88 -13.20 1.70 -42.80
CA LEU A 88 -12.87 2.86 -41.97
C LEU A 88 -11.87 3.78 -42.67
N GLN A 89 -10.84 3.23 -43.32
CA GLN A 89 -9.87 4.00 -44.08
C GLN A 89 -10.55 4.72 -45.25
N GLN A 90 -11.45 4.04 -45.97
CA GLN A 90 -12.24 4.66 -47.05
C GLN A 90 -13.12 5.80 -46.54
N PHE A 91 -13.77 5.61 -45.39
CA PHE A 91 -14.57 6.67 -44.76
C PHE A 91 -13.70 7.87 -44.36
N VAL A 92 -12.55 7.62 -43.72
CA VAL A 92 -11.63 8.68 -43.28
C VAL A 92 -11.05 9.42 -44.48
N SER A 93 -10.63 8.72 -45.53
CA SER A 93 -10.04 9.34 -46.74
C SER A 93 -11.07 10.10 -47.57
N ALA A 94 -12.33 9.67 -47.60
CA ALA A 94 -13.41 10.40 -48.26
C ALA A 94 -13.69 11.77 -47.61
N HIS A 95 -13.56 11.87 -46.28
CA HIS A 95 -13.79 13.12 -45.55
C HIS A 95 -12.52 13.96 -45.33
N ASN A 96 -11.35 13.31 -45.30
CA ASN A 96 -10.05 13.95 -45.07
C ASN A 96 -9.04 13.49 -46.13
N PRO A 97 -9.09 14.05 -47.35
CA PRO A 97 -8.28 13.56 -48.47
C PRO A 97 -6.79 13.94 -48.39
N ASP A 98 -6.43 14.93 -47.56
CA ASP A 98 -5.05 15.39 -47.36
C ASP A 98 -4.58 15.08 -45.93
N VAL A 99 -3.27 14.85 -45.79
CA VAL A 99 -2.57 14.58 -44.53
C VAL A 99 -2.78 15.70 -43.51
N ARG A 100 -2.94 16.95 -43.98
CA ARG A 100 -3.22 18.11 -43.11
C ARG A 100 -4.56 17.97 -42.38
N TYR A 101 -5.61 17.57 -43.10
CA TYR A 101 -6.93 17.36 -42.51
C TYR A 101 -6.95 16.11 -41.63
N LEU A 102 -6.20 15.07 -41.99
CA LEU A 102 -6.02 13.89 -41.14
C LEU A 102 -5.38 14.27 -39.80
N ALA A 103 -4.34 15.11 -39.80
CA ALA A 103 -3.69 15.58 -38.58
C ALA A 103 -4.64 16.40 -37.70
N ILE A 104 -5.44 17.30 -38.30
CA ILE A 104 -6.46 18.08 -37.58
C ILE A 104 -7.50 17.15 -36.96
N MET A 105 -7.99 16.16 -37.72
CA MET A 105 -8.96 15.18 -37.23
C MET A 105 -8.39 14.38 -36.06
N SER A 106 -7.16 13.86 -36.16
CA SER A 106 -6.53 13.10 -35.08
C SER A 106 -6.34 13.96 -33.82
N ILE A 107 -5.88 15.20 -33.94
CA ILE A 107 -5.72 16.11 -32.80
C ILE A 107 -7.09 16.41 -32.18
N SER A 108 -8.10 16.71 -32.99
CA SER A 108 -9.45 17.00 -32.50
C SER A 108 -10.07 15.80 -31.79
N ALA A 109 -9.88 14.58 -32.31
CA ALA A 109 -10.35 13.35 -31.69
C ALA A 109 -9.66 13.09 -30.35
N LEU A 110 -8.35 13.36 -30.25
CA LEU A 110 -7.61 13.26 -28.99
C LEU A 110 -8.08 14.30 -27.96
N VAL A 111 -8.34 15.53 -28.39
CA VAL A 111 -8.86 16.59 -27.52
C VAL A 111 -10.26 16.24 -27.01
N VAL A 112 -11.15 15.77 -27.89
CA VAL A 112 -12.50 15.33 -27.49
C VAL A 112 -12.42 14.13 -26.56
N TYR A 113 -11.58 13.14 -26.86
CA TYR A 113 -11.36 11.98 -25.99
C TYR A 113 -10.86 12.41 -24.61
N TRP A 114 -9.89 13.33 -24.56
CA TRP A 114 -9.36 13.87 -23.30
C TRP A 114 -10.42 14.65 -22.52
N ASP A 115 -11.18 15.55 -23.18
CA ASP A 115 -12.19 16.37 -22.52
C ASP A 115 -13.36 15.53 -22.00
N VAL A 116 -13.88 14.60 -22.81
CA VAL A 116 -14.93 13.65 -22.41
C VAL A 116 -14.41 12.74 -21.30
N GLY A 117 -13.20 12.21 -21.44
CA GLY A 117 -12.53 11.39 -20.43
C GLY A 117 -12.40 12.12 -19.10
N HIS A 118 -11.92 13.35 -19.13
CA HIS A 118 -11.71 14.19 -17.95
C HIS A 118 -13.04 14.57 -17.28
N ARG A 119 -14.03 15.05 -18.05
CA ARG A 119 -15.30 15.51 -17.49
C ARG A 119 -16.19 14.39 -16.97
N LEU A 120 -16.23 13.24 -17.65
CA LEU A 120 -17.12 12.15 -17.27
C LEU A 120 -16.49 11.21 -16.23
N TYR A 121 -15.18 10.96 -16.33
CA TYR A 121 -14.54 9.93 -15.49
C TYR A 121 -13.60 10.51 -14.42
N TYR A 122 -12.99 11.67 -14.65
CA TYR A 122 -12.04 12.22 -13.69
C TYR A 122 -12.67 13.22 -12.72
N GLU A 123 -13.46 14.17 -13.23
CA GLU A 123 -14.06 15.23 -12.42
C GLU A 123 -15.06 14.73 -11.37
N PRO A 124 -15.99 13.80 -11.66
CA PRO A 124 -16.97 13.38 -10.65
C PRO A 124 -16.34 12.64 -9.46
N PRO A 125 -15.43 11.65 -9.64
CA PRO A 125 -14.73 11.05 -8.52
C PRO A 125 -13.85 12.04 -7.75
N ARG A 126 -13.22 13.00 -8.45
CA ARG A 126 -12.44 14.05 -7.82
C ARG A 126 -13.30 14.99 -6.97
N ALA A 127 -14.45 15.41 -7.49
CA ALA A 127 -15.41 16.23 -6.74
C ALA A 127 -15.90 15.50 -5.49
N LEU A 128 -16.20 14.20 -5.61
CA LEU A 128 -16.56 13.35 -4.46
C LEU A 128 -15.41 13.25 -3.44
N GLN A 129 -14.17 13.06 -3.90
CA GLN A 129 -13.00 13.03 -3.02
C GLN A 129 -12.79 14.37 -2.32
N ASN A 130 -12.98 15.49 -3.02
CA ASN A 130 -12.88 16.83 -2.44
C ASN A 130 -13.96 17.06 -1.38
N LEU A 131 -15.19 16.61 -1.63
CA LEU A 131 -16.28 16.67 -0.64
C LEU A 131 -15.92 15.83 0.60
N ARG A 132 -15.40 14.61 0.41
CA ARG A 132 -14.94 13.76 1.51
C ARG A 132 -13.83 14.43 2.31
N ASN A 133 -12.86 15.05 1.63
CA ASN A 133 -11.79 15.80 2.27
C ASN A 133 -12.35 16.99 3.08
N ALA A 134 -13.29 17.74 2.52
CA ALA A 134 -13.95 18.85 3.21
C ALA A 134 -14.70 18.38 4.47
N VAL A 135 -15.40 17.25 4.41
CA VAL A 135 -16.04 16.64 5.58
C VAL A 135 -15.01 16.22 6.63
N SER A 136 -13.89 15.62 6.22
CA SER A 136 -12.82 15.25 7.17
C SER A 136 -12.16 16.47 7.82
N LEU A 137 -12.04 17.59 7.09
CA LEU A 137 -11.53 18.85 7.64
C LEU A 137 -12.52 19.50 8.60
N ALA A 138 -13.82 19.43 8.30
CA ALA A 138 -14.87 19.90 9.20
C ALA A 138 -14.89 19.10 10.52
N GLU A 139 -14.65 17.79 10.44
CA GLU A 139 -14.52 16.94 11.62
C GLU A 139 -13.24 17.25 12.41
N ALA A 140 -12.13 17.51 11.73
CA ALA A 140 -10.90 17.96 12.39
C ALA A 140 -11.10 19.30 13.14
N ASP A 141 -11.86 20.24 12.57
CA ASP A 141 -12.23 21.51 13.21
C ASP A 141 -13.16 21.31 14.43
N ARG A 142 -14.09 20.35 14.34
CA ARG A 142 -14.93 19.97 15.49
C ARG A 142 -14.07 19.43 16.64
N LEU A 143 -13.13 18.53 16.34
CA LEU A 143 -12.21 17.96 17.33
C LEU A 143 -11.25 19.01 17.91
N ASP A 144 -10.86 20.01 17.11
CA ASP A 144 -10.03 21.12 17.58
C ASP A 144 -10.76 21.97 18.63
N LYS A 145 -12.04 22.28 18.40
CA LYS A 145 -12.90 22.99 19.37
C LYS A 145 -13.09 22.22 20.68
N GLU A 146 -13.04 20.89 20.63
CA GLU A 146 -13.07 20.01 21.80
C GLU A 146 -11.71 19.90 22.51
N GLY A 147 -10.64 20.47 21.94
CA GLY A 147 -9.28 20.43 22.49
C GLY A 147 -8.56 19.09 22.25
N PHE A 148 -8.97 18.32 21.24
CA PHE A 148 -8.42 17.00 20.96
C PHE A 148 -6.94 17.02 20.55
N TRP A 149 -6.52 18.06 19.82
CA TRP A 149 -5.15 18.22 19.32
C TRP A 149 -4.21 18.87 20.34
N ASP A 150 -4.74 19.41 21.45
CA ASP A 150 -3.94 20.07 22.47
C ASP A 150 -2.98 19.08 23.17
N SER A 151 -1.80 19.56 23.52
CA SER A 151 -0.90 18.88 24.44
C SER A 151 -1.44 18.90 25.88
N ASN A 152 -0.91 18.01 26.74
CA ASN A 152 -1.33 17.98 28.13
C ASN A 152 -1.02 19.30 28.87
N SER A 153 0.10 19.94 28.52
CA SER A 153 0.50 21.25 29.04
C SER A 153 -0.47 22.34 28.60
N GLU A 154 -0.81 22.44 27.32
CA GLU A 154 -1.73 23.47 26.81
C GLU A 154 -3.13 23.33 27.41
N THR A 155 -3.64 22.10 27.54
CA THR A 155 -4.92 21.86 28.24
C THR A 155 -4.85 22.35 29.69
N GLN A 156 -3.74 22.07 30.39
CA GLN A 156 -3.58 22.47 31.78
C GLN A 156 -3.47 23.99 31.93
N GLU A 157 -2.76 24.66 31.02
CA GLU A 157 -2.67 26.12 30.98
C GLU A 157 -4.04 26.75 30.71
N LYS A 158 -4.81 26.23 29.75
CA LYS A 158 -6.20 26.69 29.48
C LYS A 158 -7.08 26.55 30.73
N LYS A 159 -6.95 25.45 31.49
CA LYS A 159 -7.66 25.25 32.75
C LYS A 159 -7.25 26.27 33.82
N ILE A 160 -5.95 26.52 33.97
CA ILE A 160 -5.43 27.51 34.91
C ILE A 160 -5.90 28.93 34.53
N GLN A 161 -5.89 29.27 33.24
CA GLN A 161 -6.37 30.56 32.75
C GLN A 161 -7.87 30.74 33.04
N LYS A 162 -8.70 29.75 32.72
CA LYS A 162 -10.14 29.77 33.06
C LYS A 162 -10.35 29.93 34.56
N TYR A 163 -9.62 29.18 35.38
CA TYR A 163 -9.68 29.27 36.83
C TYR A 163 -9.30 30.67 37.33
N ASN A 164 -8.22 31.26 36.82
CA ASN A 164 -7.77 32.60 37.21
C ASN A 164 -8.77 33.68 36.81
N MET A 165 -9.37 33.59 35.61
CA MET A 165 -10.41 34.52 35.17
C MET A 165 -11.65 34.44 36.07
N GLU A 166 -12.09 33.23 36.40
CA GLU A 166 -13.26 33.03 37.27
C GLU A 166 -12.96 33.47 38.71
N HIS A 167 -11.74 33.21 39.20
CA HIS A 167 -11.30 33.67 40.51
C HIS A 167 -11.27 35.20 40.60
N GLN A 168 -10.74 35.89 39.58
CA GLN A 168 -10.76 37.35 39.49
C GLN A 168 -12.19 37.90 39.43
N ARG A 169 -13.07 37.27 38.64
CA ARG A 169 -14.48 37.64 38.53
C ARG A 169 -15.19 37.55 39.88
N LEU A 170 -15.01 36.44 40.59
CA LEU A 170 -15.64 36.22 41.91
C LEU A 170 -15.09 37.17 42.97
N ASN A 171 -13.78 37.46 42.98
CA ASN A 171 -13.20 38.44 43.89
C ASN A 171 -13.74 39.85 43.62
N ALA A 172 -13.82 40.27 42.36
CA ALA A 172 -14.38 41.57 42.00
C ALA A 172 -15.86 41.68 42.41
N LEU A 173 -16.65 40.63 42.14
CA LEU A 173 -18.06 40.58 42.55
C LEU A 173 -18.22 40.60 44.07
N TRP A 174 -17.30 39.97 44.81
CA TRP A 174 -17.28 40.01 46.27
C TRP A 174 -16.93 41.40 46.82
N GLU A 175 -15.93 42.05 46.25
CA GLU A 175 -15.53 43.43 46.63
C GLU A 175 -16.68 44.42 46.36
N GLU A 176 -17.34 44.31 45.21
CA GLU A 176 -18.54 45.10 44.87
C GLU A 176 -19.71 44.80 45.82
N ALA A 177 -20.01 43.52 46.06
CA ALA A 177 -21.11 43.12 46.94
C ALA A 177 -20.90 43.59 48.39
N ILE A 178 -19.67 43.53 48.91
CA ILE A 178 -19.34 44.02 50.25
C ILE A 178 -19.50 45.53 50.33
N THR A 179 -18.99 46.26 49.35
CA THR A 179 -19.02 47.74 49.36
C THR A 179 -20.47 48.23 49.35
N ASP A 180 -21.30 47.71 48.44
CA ASP A 180 -22.73 48.02 48.37
C ASP A 180 -23.51 47.63 49.64
N ALA A 181 -23.28 46.44 50.18
CA ALA A 181 -23.93 45.98 51.40
C ALA A 181 -23.52 46.80 52.63
N THR A 182 -22.29 47.33 52.64
CA THR A 182 -21.80 48.21 53.72
C THR A 182 -22.43 49.60 53.63
N GLU A 183 -22.57 50.15 52.44
CA GLU A 183 -23.23 51.44 52.20
C GLU A 183 -24.72 51.40 52.57
N THR A 184 -25.42 50.35 52.14
CA THR A 184 -26.86 50.15 52.41
C THR A 184 -27.16 49.54 53.78
N ARG A 185 -26.13 49.03 54.48
CA ARG A 185 -26.21 48.32 55.77
C ARG A 185 -27.23 47.17 55.78
N SER A 186 -27.40 46.50 54.65
CA SER A 186 -28.37 45.41 54.48
C SER A 186 -27.70 44.12 54.07
N PHE A 187 -27.95 43.06 54.83
CA PHE A 187 -27.51 41.71 54.49
C PHE A 187 -28.28 41.16 53.27
N GLU A 188 -29.50 41.62 53.03
CA GLU A 188 -30.31 41.19 51.88
C GLU A 188 -29.67 41.58 50.55
N VAL A 189 -28.98 42.73 50.51
CA VAL A 189 -28.24 43.18 49.32
C VAL A 189 -27.11 42.21 49.01
N LEU A 190 -26.36 41.74 50.02
CA LEU A 190 -25.31 40.74 49.83
C LEU A 190 -25.85 39.40 49.33
N CYS A 191 -27.00 38.96 49.85
CA CYS A 191 -27.68 37.76 49.36
C CYS A 191 -28.18 37.92 47.91
N SER A 192 -28.53 39.13 47.48
CA SER A 192 -28.95 39.39 46.10
C SER A 192 -27.81 39.20 45.09
N TYR A 193 -26.56 39.44 45.49
CA TYR A 193 -25.36 39.20 44.67
C TYR A 193 -25.01 37.71 44.52
N LEU A 194 -25.46 36.84 45.45
CA LEU A 194 -25.33 35.39 45.32
C LEU A 194 -26.32 34.79 44.31
N ALA A 195 -27.43 35.47 44.03
CA ALA A 195 -28.42 34.98 43.08
C ALA A 195 -27.82 35.03 41.66
N PRO A 196 -27.68 33.89 40.95
CA PRO A 196 -27.11 33.89 39.62
C PRO A 196 -28.00 34.69 38.66
N LYS A 197 -27.48 35.79 38.10
CA LYS A 197 -28.17 36.55 37.05
C LYS A 197 -28.35 35.74 35.75
N GLU A 198 -27.46 34.76 35.51
CA GLU A 198 -27.55 33.80 34.41
C GLU A 198 -27.28 32.39 34.93
N VAL A 199 -28.26 31.50 34.81
CA VAL A 199 -28.14 30.08 35.16
C VAL A 199 -27.42 29.36 34.02
N THR A 200 -26.12 29.59 33.89
CA THR A 200 -25.26 28.65 33.15
C THR A 200 -24.50 27.84 34.18
N PRO A 201 -24.97 26.62 34.55
CA PRO A 201 -24.16 25.73 35.36
C PRO A 201 -22.85 25.54 34.59
N HIS A 202 -21.73 25.99 35.16
CA HIS A 202 -20.42 25.69 34.60
C HIS A 202 -20.29 24.17 34.68
N PRO A 203 -20.34 23.45 33.54
CA PRO A 203 -20.19 22.02 33.59
C PRO A 203 -18.82 21.73 34.17
N VAL A 204 -18.75 20.82 35.14
CA VAL A 204 -17.47 20.26 35.59
C VAL A 204 -16.79 19.72 34.34
N ASP A 205 -15.71 20.39 33.91
CA ASP A 205 -14.98 20.04 32.69
C ASP A 205 -14.56 18.57 32.80
N LYS A 206 -15.26 17.69 32.06
CA LYS A 206 -14.85 16.30 31.91
C LYS A 206 -13.43 16.31 31.34
N MET A 207 -12.58 15.39 31.80
CA MET A 207 -11.22 15.30 31.26
C MET A 207 -11.30 15.11 29.75
N PRO A 208 -10.77 16.05 28.94
CA PRO A 208 -10.89 15.96 27.49
C PRO A 208 -10.04 14.79 26.99
N LEU A 209 -10.61 14.00 26.08
CA LEU A 209 -9.84 13.01 25.34
C LEU A 209 -8.92 13.75 24.37
N ARG A 210 -7.64 13.35 24.29
CA ARG A 210 -6.64 13.98 23.43
C ARG A 210 -5.97 12.94 22.55
N LEU A 211 -5.44 13.38 21.41
CA LEU A 211 -4.70 12.51 20.50
C LEU A 211 -3.49 11.87 21.17
N ASN A 212 -2.71 12.66 21.93
CA ASN A 212 -1.48 12.20 22.59
C ASN A 212 -1.72 11.15 23.69
N MET A 213 -2.97 10.87 24.04
CA MET A 213 -3.32 9.77 24.96
C MET A 213 -3.49 8.42 24.26
N MET A 214 -3.53 8.41 22.92
CA MET A 214 -3.66 7.18 22.12
C MET A 214 -2.27 6.56 21.91
N PRO A 215 -2.06 5.27 22.26
CA PRO A 215 -0.77 4.63 22.05
C PRO A 215 -0.50 4.35 20.57
N TYR A 216 0.76 4.45 20.16
CA TYR A 216 1.24 4.15 18.80
C TYR A 216 2.58 3.40 18.86
N GLY A 217 2.89 2.63 17.81
CA GLY A 217 4.19 1.97 17.60
C GLY A 217 4.06 0.48 17.30
N ASP A 218 4.91 -0.02 16.39
CA ASP A 218 4.95 -1.43 15.96
C ASP A 218 5.29 -2.39 17.11
N SER A 219 6.24 -1.98 17.97
CA SER A 219 6.67 -2.75 19.14
C SER A 219 6.06 -2.26 20.47
N ASN A 220 5.04 -1.39 20.43
CA ASN A 220 4.42 -0.87 21.64
C ASN A 220 3.49 -1.92 22.26
N THR A 221 3.67 -2.27 23.53
CA THR A 221 2.84 -3.27 24.22
C THR A 221 1.40 -2.80 24.42
N ASP A 222 1.17 -1.48 24.47
CA ASP A 222 -0.15 -0.90 24.74
C ASP A 222 -1.11 -1.06 23.55
N THR A 223 -0.60 -1.36 22.35
CA THR A 223 -1.40 -1.61 21.13
C THR A 223 -1.62 -3.10 20.85
N ILE A 224 -0.87 -3.99 21.50
CA ILE A 224 -0.88 -5.43 21.24
C ILE A 224 -1.79 -6.13 22.24
N THR A 225 -3.02 -6.45 21.80
CA THR A 225 -3.95 -7.27 22.58
C THR A 225 -3.75 -8.76 22.31
N PHE A 226 -3.78 -9.14 21.03
CA PHE A 226 -3.54 -10.51 20.55
C PHE A 226 -2.55 -10.49 19.39
N SER A 227 -1.78 -11.57 19.24
CA SER A 227 -0.85 -11.71 18.11
C SER A 227 -1.61 -11.78 16.78
N THR A 228 -1.26 -10.89 15.86
CA THR A 228 -1.84 -10.88 14.50
C THR A 228 -1.23 -12.02 13.67
N PRO A 229 -2.03 -12.85 12.98
CA PRO A 229 -1.51 -13.91 12.14
C PRO A 229 -0.75 -13.33 10.93
N LYS A 230 0.35 -14.00 10.53
CA LYS A 230 1.23 -13.54 9.46
C LYS A 230 0.54 -13.34 8.10
N THR A 231 -0.55 -14.06 7.83
CA THR A 231 -1.32 -13.95 6.59
C THR A 231 -2.11 -12.65 6.48
N GLU A 232 -2.42 -12.01 7.61
CA GLU A 232 -3.16 -10.74 7.67
C GLU A 232 -2.20 -9.54 7.75
N MET A 233 -0.89 -9.78 7.89
CA MET A 233 0.11 -8.71 7.93
C MET A 233 0.42 -8.22 6.52
N VAL A 234 0.42 -6.90 6.34
CA VAL A 234 0.85 -6.27 5.09
C VAL A 234 2.36 -6.45 4.94
N TYR A 235 2.81 -7.02 3.81
CA TYR A 235 4.23 -7.18 3.53
C TYR A 235 4.87 -5.85 3.09
N SER A 236 6.04 -5.55 3.65
CA SER A 236 6.87 -4.45 3.14
C SER A 236 7.49 -4.84 1.80
N THR A 237 7.20 -4.06 0.76
CA THR A 237 7.75 -4.21 -0.60
C THR A 237 9.24 -3.82 -0.71
N ASN A 238 9.86 -3.34 0.38
CA ASN A 238 11.26 -2.90 0.40
C ASN A 238 12.27 -4.06 0.32
N ALA A 239 11.82 -5.31 0.17
CA ALA A 239 12.69 -6.47 -0.08
C ALA A 239 13.38 -6.44 -1.47
N ASN A 240 12.90 -5.61 -2.41
CA ASN A 240 13.37 -5.61 -3.80
C ASN A 240 14.31 -4.45 -4.17
N SER A 241 14.66 -3.54 -3.25
CA SER A 241 15.69 -2.54 -3.55
C SER A 241 17.08 -3.20 -3.47
N GLN A 242 17.83 -3.15 -4.58
CA GLN A 242 19.18 -3.71 -4.74
C GLN A 242 20.24 -3.19 -3.74
N HIS A 243 19.86 -2.29 -2.81
CA HIS A 243 20.73 -1.61 -1.86
C HIS A 243 20.54 -2.02 -0.39
N GLY A 244 19.98 -3.22 -0.16
CA GLY A 244 19.71 -3.75 1.19
C GLY A 244 18.50 -3.09 1.86
N PRO A 245 18.09 -3.57 3.05
CA PRO A 245 16.92 -3.05 3.75
C PRO A 245 17.24 -1.66 4.32
N GLN A 246 17.00 -0.62 3.53
CA GLN A 246 16.90 0.75 4.07
C GLN A 246 15.56 0.85 4.80
N VAL A 247 15.63 1.01 6.11
CA VAL A 247 14.44 1.21 6.96
C VAL A 247 14.22 2.70 7.11
N PHE A 248 13.07 3.18 6.65
CA PHE A 248 12.67 4.61 6.75
C PHE A 248 11.76 4.89 7.95
N GLY A 249 11.37 3.83 8.67
CA GLY A 249 10.34 3.90 9.71
C GLY A 249 8.94 3.87 9.10
N ASP A 250 7.94 4.18 9.92
CA ASP A 250 6.55 4.34 9.47
C ASP A 250 6.22 5.82 9.22
N TYR A 251 4.93 6.16 9.10
CA TYR A 251 4.51 7.52 8.78
C TYR A 251 4.76 8.50 9.94
N VAL A 252 4.72 8.02 11.19
CA VAL A 252 4.83 8.80 12.43
C VAL A 252 6.25 8.67 13.00
N ASP A 253 6.68 7.46 13.34
CA ASP A 253 7.99 7.12 13.88
C ASP A 253 9.00 6.89 12.74
N ARG A 254 9.39 7.99 12.10
CA ARG A 254 10.38 7.99 11.01
C ARG A 254 11.79 7.81 11.52
N VAL A 255 12.59 7.06 10.78
CA VAL A 255 14.03 6.88 11.07
C VAL A 255 14.89 7.24 9.88
N ASP A 256 16.08 7.76 10.16
CA ASP A 256 17.06 8.01 9.11
C ASP A 256 17.58 6.68 8.55
N PRO A 257 17.37 6.39 7.25
CA PRO A 257 17.79 5.13 6.64
C PRO A 257 19.31 5.00 6.56
N LYS A 258 20.07 6.09 6.71
CA LYS A 258 21.52 6.06 6.65
C LYS A 258 22.13 5.84 8.04
N PRO A 259 23.11 4.94 8.16
CA PRO A 259 23.82 4.73 9.41
C PRO A 259 24.63 5.99 9.80
N PRO A 260 24.94 6.19 11.09
CA PRO A 260 25.53 7.44 11.60
C PRO A 260 26.78 7.92 10.84
N ASN A 261 27.66 7.01 10.43
CA ASN A 261 28.88 7.30 9.69
C ASN A 261 28.65 7.92 8.30
N LEU A 262 27.49 7.66 7.67
CA LEU A 262 27.18 8.15 6.33
C LEU A 262 26.29 9.40 6.32
N ARG A 263 25.74 9.82 7.48
CA ARG A 263 24.77 10.93 7.54
C ARG A 263 25.37 12.26 7.11
N HIS A 264 26.63 12.50 7.45
CA HIS A 264 27.37 13.73 7.10
C HIS A 264 27.64 13.82 5.59
N ALA A 265 27.74 12.68 4.93
CA ALA A 265 28.06 12.53 3.51
C ALA A 265 26.81 12.27 2.65
N ARG A 266 25.60 12.62 3.15
CA ARG A 266 24.32 12.27 2.50
C ARG A 266 24.23 12.74 1.05
N SER A 267 24.76 13.92 0.75
CA SER A 267 24.73 14.50 -0.61
C SER A 267 25.46 13.63 -1.65
N PHE A 268 26.42 12.80 -1.24
CA PHE A 268 27.12 11.89 -2.15
C PHE A 268 26.30 10.65 -2.53
N PHE A 269 25.19 10.39 -1.84
CA PHE A 269 24.30 9.23 -2.08
C PHE A 269 22.98 9.62 -2.73
N MET A 270 22.92 10.79 -3.37
CA MET A 270 21.73 11.34 -4.02
C MET A 270 22.10 11.81 -5.43
N GLU A 271 21.27 11.49 -6.43
CA GLU A 271 21.45 12.01 -7.79
C GLU A 271 21.12 13.51 -7.88
N ALA A 272 20.13 13.95 -7.09
CA ALA A 272 19.76 15.35 -6.93
C ALA A 272 19.67 15.69 -5.44
N TYR A 273 20.33 16.79 -5.04
CA TYR A 273 20.30 17.28 -3.66
C TYR A 273 19.81 18.73 -3.61
N THR A 274 18.62 18.92 -3.03
CA THR A 274 18.08 20.25 -2.71
C THR A 274 18.43 20.60 -1.27
N ALA A 275 19.36 21.54 -1.09
CA ALA A 275 19.80 21.99 0.23
C ALA A 275 18.68 22.76 0.98
N PRO A 276 18.64 22.74 2.33
CA PRO A 276 17.68 23.50 3.10
C PRO A 276 17.93 25.01 2.96
N THR A 277 16.85 25.79 3.00
CA THR A 277 16.93 27.24 3.19
C THR A 277 17.25 27.52 4.66
N LYS A 278 18.26 28.36 4.92
CA LYS A 278 18.71 28.72 6.26
C LYS A 278 18.56 30.21 6.49
#